data_AF-A0A959DTD7-F1
#
_entry.id   AF-A0A959DTD7-F1
#
_cell.length_a   1.000
_cell.length_b   1.000
_cell.length_c   1.000
_cell.angle_alpha   90.00
_cell.angle_beta   90.00
_cell.angle_gamma   90.00
#
_symmetry.space_group_name_H-M   'P 1'
#
loop_
_entity.id
_entity.type
_entity.pdbx_description
1 polymer ?
#
loop_
_entity_poly.entity_id
_entity_poly.type
_entity_poly.pdbx_seq_one_letter_code
_entity_poly.pdbx_strand_id
1 'polypeptide(L)'
;MEKLNFTLVENIVSPILAGLPKFLGAIGLLILLYVIAKIVRKVVRIFLEKMKVDKLAEKFEEIDIISKNNIKIVPSAIIAGAIYYMIIMLSVVAITDMLHLTTISNYLTGLITYLPKVFTAFAFLIVGFLFSEFIRKGIYTAGKSVGIPSAKVISSVIFYFLIINVFISALTQAGIDTEFIQSNLTMIIGGVVMAFALGYGLASKDMMSSILAGFYNKRLKEGDVVTIDGVKGTIESITNVDLILTNQDGKTVIPLSRLNKVLVHIHQNEVK
;
A
#
# COMPACT_ATOMS: atom_id res chain seq x y z
N MET A 1 22.12 22.66 -75.83
CA MET A 1 22.79 21.91 -74.76
C MET A 1 22.59 22.68 -73.47
N GLU A 2 21.74 22.12 -72.64
CA GLU A 2 21.26 22.62 -71.36
C GLU A 2 22.46 22.86 -70.43
N LYS A 3 22.69 24.11 -70.02
CA LYS A 3 23.62 24.40 -68.91
C LYS A 3 22.97 23.79 -67.68
N LEU A 4 23.33 22.55 -67.38
CA LEU A 4 22.96 21.87 -66.15
C LEU A 4 23.21 22.86 -65.01
N ASN A 5 22.17 23.10 -64.23
CA ASN A 5 22.05 24.22 -63.30
C ASN A 5 23.04 23.99 -62.13
N PHE A 6 24.32 24.34 -62.30
CA PHE A 6 25.39 24.15 -61.31
C PHE A 6 25.02 24.75 -59.95
N THR A 7 24.23 25.83 -59.96
CA THR A 7 23.66 26.47 -58.77
C THR A 7 22.72 25.54 -57.99
N LEU A 8 21.95 24.66 -58.64
CA LEU A 8 21.11 23.66 -57.96
C LEU A 8 21.95 22.58 -57.30
N VAL A 9 23.02 22.13 -57.96
CA VAL A 9 23.95 21.14 -57.40
C VAL A 9 24.70 21.73 -56.22
N GLU A 10 25.18 22.97 -56.33
CA GLU A 10 25.91 23.66 -55.26
C GLU A 10 25.03 23.93 -54.03
N ASN A 11 23.75 24.30 -54.24
CA ASN A 11 22.77 24.49 -53.15
C ASN A 11 22.38 23.19 -52.43
N ILE A 12 22.55 22.02 -53.06
CA ILE A 12 22.28 20.71 -52.43
C ILE A 12 23.55 20.13 -51.79
N VAL A 13 24.71 20.29 -52.42
CA VAL A 13 25.98 19.67 -51.99
C VAL A 13 26.65 20.47 -50.87
N SER A 14 26.58 21.81 -50.90
CA SER A 14 27.23 22.67 -49.90
C SER A 14 26.72 22.44 -48.46
N PRO A 15 25.40 22.33 -48.20
CA PRO A 15 24.89 21.98 -46.87
C PRO A 15 25.31 20.59 -46.38
N ILE A 16 25.44 19.61 -47.28
CA ILE A 16 25.86 18.24 -46.96
C ILE A 16 27.34 18.21 -46.57
N LEU A 17 28.20 18.90 -47.33
CA LEU A 17 29.63 19.01 -47.02
C LEU A 17 29.87 19.81 -45.73
N ALA A 18 29.08 20.86 -45.48
CA ALA A 18 29.13 21.62 -44.23
C ALA A 18 28.60 20.84 -43.01
N GLY A 19 27.75 19.83 -43.21
CA GLY A 19 27.26 18.92 -42.17
C GLY A 19 28.25 17.82 -41.77
N LEU A 20 29.20 17.48 -42.64
CA LEU A 20 30.13 16.36 -42.43
C LEU A 20 31.02 16.53 -41.17
N PRO A 21 31.63 17.70 -40.90
CA PRO A 21 32.39 17.92 -39.66
C PRO A 21 31.51 17.86 -38.40
N LYS A 22 30.26 18.34 -38.48
CA LYS A 22 29.31 18.26 -37.35
C LYS A 22 28.93 16.82 -37.05
N PHE A 23 28.74 16.00 -38.08
CA PHE A 23 28.43 14.57 -37.92
C PHE A 23 29.61 13.79 -37.31
N LEU A 24 30.85 14.06 -37.74
CA LEU A 24 32.05 13.49 -37.14
C LEU A 24 32.21 13.91 -35.67
N GLY A 25 31.97 15.19 -35.36
CA GLY A 25 31.97 15.69 -33.98
C GLY A 25 30.89 15.04 -33.11
N ALA A 26 29.69 14.83 -33.64
CA ALA A 26 28.60 14.12 -32.97
C ALA A 26 28.96 12.67 -32.61
N ILE A 27 29.61 11.95 -33.53
CA ILE A 27 30.12 10.58 -33.27
C ILE A 27 31.17 10.61 -32.15
N GLY A 28 32.12 11.54 -32.21
CA GLY A 28 33.15 11.71 -31.18
C GLY A 28 32.54 11.98 -29.81
N LEU A 29 31.55 12.89 -29.74
CA LEU A 29 30.82 13.21 -28.53
C LEU A 29 30.03 12.00 -27.98
N LEU A 30 29.39 11.22 -28.86
CA LEU A 30 28.66 10.01 -28.48
C LEU A 30 29.58 8.99 -27.80
N ILE A 31 30.76 8.77 -28.38
CA ILE A 31 31.76 7.83 -27.83
C ILE A 31 32.22 8.31 -26.45
N LEU A 32 32.54 9.61 -26.32
CA LEU A 32 32.97 10.20 -25.06
C LEU A 32 31.91 10.02 -23.96
N LEU A 33 30.67 10.41 -24.24
CA LEU A 33 29.58 10.33 -23.27
C LEU A 33 29.16 8.89 -22.95
N TYR A 34 29.26 7.98 -23.92
CA TYR A 34 29.04 6.54 -23.69
C TYR A 34 30.05 5.96 -22.68
N VAL A 35 31.33 6.35 -22.79
CA VAL A 35 32.37 5.94 -21.83
C VAL A 35 32.05 6.51 -20.44
N ILE A 36 31.68 7.79 -20.35
CA ILE A 36 31.25 8.42 -19.09
C ILE A 36 30.06 7.67 -18.48
N ALA A 37 29.04 7.34 -19.27
CA ALA A 37 27.86 6.59 -18.82
C ALA A 37 28.25 5.24 -18.19
N LYS A 38 29.16 4.49 -18.83
CA LYS A 38 29.66 3.21 -18.29
C LYS A 38 30.39 3.38 -16.96
N ILE A 39 31.21 4.42 -16.83
CA ILE A 39 31.95 4.71 -15.59
C ILE A 39 30.96 5.06 -14.47
N VAL A 40 30.03 5.98 -14.73
CA VAL A 40 29.01 6.40 -13.75
C VAL A 40 28.16 5.21 -13.31
N ARG A 41 27.71 4.36 -14.26
CA ARG A 41 26.98 3.12 -13.94
C ARG A 41 27.72 2.26 -12.94
N LYS A 42 29.02 2.06 -13.16
CA LYS A 42 29.86 1.21 -12.29
C LYS A 42 30.00 1.83 -10.90
N VAL A 43 30.27 3.13 -10.82
CA VAL A 43 30.40 3.86 -9.56
C VAL A 43 29.10 3.83 -8.74
N VAL A 44 27.97 4.15 -9.39
CA VAL A 44 26.64 4.11 -8.77
C VAL A 44 26.31 2.71 -8.26
N ARG A 45 26.56 1.68 -9.06
CA ARG A 45 26.31 0.29 -8.65
C ARG A 45 27.09 -0.08 -7.40
N ILE A 46 28.40 0.20 -7.36
CA ILE A 46 29.25 -0.06 -6.20
C ILE A 46 28.73 0.68 -4.97
N PHE A 47 28.29 1.93 -5.12
CA PHE A 47 27.75 2.72 -4.03
C PHE A 47 26.43 2.14 -3.47
N LEU A 48 25.50 1.75 -4.35
CA LEU A 48 24.22 1.15 -3.95
C LEU A 48 24.38 -0.25 -3.33
N GLU A 49 25.29 -1.06 -3.84
CA GLU A 49 25.67 -2.36 -3.25
C GLU A 49 26.24 -2.16 -1.84
N LYS A 50 27.12 -1.15 -1.64
CA LYS A 50 27.64 -0.79 -0.31
C LYS A 50 26.56 -0.34 0.67
N MET A 51 25.55 0.39 0.18
CA MET A 51 24.39 0.80 0.98
C MET A 51 23.43 -0.36 1.29
N LYS A 52 23.71 -1.58 0.80
CA LYS A 52 22.87 -2.77 1.00
C LYS A 52 21.44 -2.57 0.48
N VAL A 53 21.28 -1.77 -0.58
CA VAL A 53 19.97 -1.50 -1.22
C VAL A 53 19.36 -2.81 -1.76
N ASP A 54 20.21 -3.78 -2.11
CA ASP A 54 19.76 -5.10 -2.57
C ASP A 54 19.06 -5.93 -1.49
N LYS A 55 19.29 -5.64 -0.19
CA LYS A 55 18.54 -6.30 0.90
C LYS A 55 17.04 -5.99 0.87
N LEU A 56 16.65 -4.91 0.20
CA LEU A 56 15.23 -4.64 0.00
C LEU A 56 14.58 -5.75 -0.83
N ALA A 57 15.32 -6.38 -1.77
CA ALA A 57 14.84 -7.47 -2.59
C ALA A 57 14.63 -8.78 -1.83
N GLU A 58 15.45 -9.08 -0.82
CA GLU A 58 15.29 -10.28 0.03
C GLU A 58 13.90 -10.33 0.67
N LYS A 59 13.37 -9.16 1.08
CA LYS A 59 12.01 -9.04 1.63
C LYS A 59 10.90 -9.29 0.60
N PHE A 60 11.20 -9.11 -0.70
CA PHE A 60 10.28 -9.45 -1.79
C PHE A 60 10.37 -10.94 -2.16
N GLU A 61 11.55 -11.56 -2.02
CA GLU A 61 11.76 -12.98 -2.31
C GLU A 61 11.08 -13.90 -1.28
N GLU A 62 10.86 -13.44 -0.04
CA GLU A 62 10.06 -14.15 0.99
C GLU A 62 8.56 -14.27 0.66
N ILE A 63 8.10 -13.68 -0.45
CA ILE A 63 6.69 -13.69 -0.86
C ILE A 63 6.43 -14.87 -1.81
N ASP A 64 5.47 -15.73 -1.44
CA ASP A 64 5.05 -16.94 -2.19
C ASP A 64 4.78 -16.71 -3.69
N ILE A 65 4.37 -15.50 -4.09
CA ILE A 65 4.04 -15.14 -5.48
C ILE A 65 5.31 -14.90 -6.32
N ILE A 66 6.39 -14.40 -5.72
CA ILE A 66 7.65 -14.07 -6.41
C ILE A 66 8.60 -15.28 -6.40
N SER A 67 8.65 -16.03 -5.30
CA SER A 67 9.49 -17.23 -5.17
C SER A 67 9.17 -18.31 -6.21
N LYS A 68 7.91 -18.44 -6.64
CA LYS A 68 7.50 -19.44 -7.64
C LYS A 68 8.08 -19.21 -9.05
N ASN A 69 8.55 -18.00 -9.37
CA ASN A 69 8.97 -17.63 -10.72
C ASN A 69 10.50 -17.44 -10.88
N ASN A 70 11.33 -17.75 -9.87
CA ASN A 70 12.81 -17.60 -9.91
C ASN A 70 13.30 -16.19 -10.34
N ILE A 71 12.52 -15.14 -10.10
CA ILE A 71 12.89 -13.78 -10.47
C ILE A 71 13.78 -13.19 -9.37
N LYS A 72 15.10 -13.09 -9.62
CA LYS A 72 16.03 -12.35 -8.75
C LYS A 72 15.95 -10.86 -9.06
N ILE A 73 15.39 -10.08 -8.14
CA ILE A 73 15.33 -8.62 -8.25
C ILE A 73 16.61 -8.05 -7.63
N VAL A 74 17.37 -7.26 -8.40
CA VAL A 74 18.60 -6.59 -7.90
C VAL A 74 18.42 -5.07 -8.03
N PRO A 75 17.85 -4.40 -7.01
CA PRO A 75 17.57 -2.96 -7.03
C PRO A 75 18.78 -2.09 -7.41
N SER A 76 19.98 -2.42 -6.92
CA SER A 76 21.21 -1.70 -7.24
C SER A 76 21.52 -1.73 -8.74
N ALA A 77 21.33 -2.89 -9.38
CA ALA A 77 21.56 -3.08 -10.80
C ALA A 77 20.49 -2.37 -11.65
N ILE A 78 19.23 -2.37 -11.19
CA ILE A 78 18.13 -1.66 -11.85
C ILE A 78 18.38 -0.16 -11.83
N ILE A 79 18.67 0.42 -10.66
CA ILE A 79 18.92 1.86 -10.50
C ILE A 79 20.19 2.30 -11.25
N ALA A 80 21.27 1.50 -11.18
CA ALA A 80 22.48 1.81 -11.94
C ALA A 80 22.26 1.70 -13.46
N GLY A 81 21.51 0.70 -13.92
CA GLY A 81 21.13 0.55 -15.32
C GLY A 81 20.27 1.71 -15.81
N ALA A 82 19.33 2.15 -14.99
CA ALA A 82 18.52 3.32 -15.23
C ALA A 82 19.33 4.61 -15.42
N ILE A 83 20.24 4.92 -14.49
CA ILE A 83 21.12 6.08 -14.59
C ILE A 83 21.99 6.01 -15.85
N TYR A 84 22.49 4.82 -16.19
CA TYR A 84 23.19 4.59 -17.45
C TYR A 84 22.35 4.99 -18.66
N TYR A 85 21.12 4.48 -18.78
CA TYR A 85 20.24 4.84 -19.89
C TYR A 85 19.85 6.32 -19.89
N MET A 86 19.72 6.95 -18.72
CA MET A 86 19.46 8.39 -18.61
C MET A 86 20.61 9.22 -19.19
N ILE A 87 21.86 8.85 -18.86
CA ILE A 87 23.05 9.52 -19.42
C ILE A 87 23.12 9.30 -20.94
N ILE A 88 22.83 8.09 -21.42
CA ILE A 88 22.76 7.83 -22.86
C ILE A 88 21.70 8.70 -23.53
N MET A 89 20.49 8.83 -22.97
CA MET A 89 19.47 9.71 -23.54
C MET A 89 19.92 11.17 -23.55
N LEU A 90 20.52 11.67 -22.47
CA LEU A 90 21.09 13.03 -22.42
C LEU A 90 22.16 13.24 -23.51
N SER A 91 22.94 12.19 -23.79
CA SER A 91 23.94 12.21 -24.85
C SER A 91 23.30 12.33 -26.22
N VAL A 92 22.24 11.56 -26.48
CA VAL A 92 21.49 11.63 -27.74
C VAL A 92 20.85 13.01 -27.90
N VAL A 93 20.28 13.60 -26.83
CA VAL A 93 19.74 14.97 -26.84
C VAL A 93 20.82 15.96 -27.28
N ALA A 94 21.98 15.96 -26.63
CA ALA A 94 23.08 16.87 -26.96
C ALA A 94 23.56 16.72 -28.42
N ILE A 95 23.58 15.51 -28.94
CA ILE A 95 23.92 15.23 -30.34
C ILE A 95 22.84 15.72 -31.28
N THR A 96 21.57 15.47 -30.96
CA THR A 96 20.46 15.95 -31.79
C THR A 96 20.41 17.48 -31.84
N ASP A 97 20.75 18.17 -30.74
CA ASP A 97 20.86 19.63 -30.71
C ASP A 97 22.04 20.12 -31.57
N MET A 98 23.20 19.47 -31.46
CA MET A 98 24.38 19.77 -32.29
C MET A 98 24.09 19.61 -33.79
N LEU A 99 23.25 18.64 -34.15
CA LEU A 99 22.78 18.38 -35.52
C LEU A 99 21.56 19.22 -35.92
N HIS A 100 21.08 20.12 -35.05
CA HIS A 100 19.89 20.96 -35.25
C HIS A 100 18.58 20.16 -35.47
N LEU A 101 18.50 18.95 -34.94
CA LEU A 101 17.31 18.07 -34.95
C LEU A 101 16.39 18.39 -33.74
N THR A 102 15.95 19.64 -33.66
CA THR A 102 15.25 20.20 -32.50
C THR A 102 13.97 19.44 -32.12
N THR A 103 13.19 18.97 -33.09
CA THR A 103 12.01 18.14 -32.84
C THR A 103 12.36 16.87 -32.06
N ILE A 104 13.41 16.16 -32.47
CA ILE A 104 13.83 14.90 -31.83
C ILE A 104 14.35 15.19 -30.42
N SER A 105 15.18 16.23 -30.27
CA SER A 105 15.71 16.68 -28.98
C SER A 105 14.59 17.00 -27.97
N ASN A 106 13.53 17.70 -28.41
CA ASN A 106 12.40 18.05 -27.56
C ASN A 106 11.63 16.80 -27.07
N TYR A 107 11.36 15.83 -27.95
CA TYR A 107 10.72 14.57 -27.55
C TYR A 107 11.58 13.76 -26.58
N LEU A 108 12.88 13.66 -26.83
CA LEU A 108 13.81 12.96 -25.94
C LEU A 108 13.93 13.65 -24.58
N THR A 109 13.95 14.98 -24.53
CA THR A 109 13.95 15.77 -23.29
C THR A 109 12.68 15.53 -22.47
N GLY A 110 11.52 15.41 -23.14
CA GLY A 110 10.26 15.02 -22.51
C GLY A 110 10.34 13.63 -21.85
N LEU A 111 10.92 12.64 -22.53
CA LEU A 111 11.14 11.30 -21.98
C LEU A 111 12.10 11.29 -20.79
N ILE A 112 13.18 12.07 -20.84
CA ILE A 112 14.12 12.21 -19.72
C ILE A 112 13.42 12.79 -18.50
N THR A 113 12.52 13.75 -18.68
CA THR A 113 11.75 14.35 -17.58
C THR A 113 10.74 13.37 -16.96
N TYR A 114 10.32 12.36 -17.72
CA TYR A 114 9.43 11.29 -17.24
C TYR A 114 10.17 10.21 -16.43
N LEU A 115 11.45 9.96 -16.70
CA LEU A 115 12.25 8.94 -16.00
C LEU A 115 12.25 9.10 -14.47
N PRO A 116 12.53 10.29 -13.89
CA PRO A 116 12.45 10.52 -12.45
C PRO A 116 11.10 10.12 -11.84
N LYS A 117 9.99 10.38 -12.53
CA LYS A 117 8.63 10.02 -12.08
C LYS A 117 8.46 8.50 -11.98
N VAL A 118 9.01 7.77 -12.94
CA VAL A 118 9.01 6.30 -12.92
C VAL A 118 9.82 5.77 -11.74
N PHE A 119 10.97 6.38 -11.43
CA PHE A 119 11.75 5.99 -10.23
C PHE A 119 11.02 6.29 -8.93
N THR A 120 10.39 7.46 -8.81
CA THR A 120 9.60 7.80 -7.61
C THR A 120 8.42 6.85 -7.44
N ALA A 121 7.74 6.48 -8.53
CA ALA A 121 6.67 5.49 -8.50
C ALA A 121 7.16 4.11 -8.04
N PHE A 122 8.27 3.63 -8.61
CA PHE A 122 8.84 2.34 -8.24
C PHE A 122 9.33 2.31 -6.79
N ALA A 123 10.01 3.37 -6.33
CA ALA A 123 10.42 3.52 -4.94
C ALA A 123 9.21 3.55 -3.99
N PHE A 124 8.14 4.26 -4.38
CA PHE A 124 6.90 4.30 -3.63
C PHE A 124 6.24 2.92 -3.52
N LEU A 125 6.19 2.13 -4.61
CA LEU A 125 5.71 0.74 -4.56
C LEU A 125 6.52 -0.10 -3.57
N ILE A 126 7.84 0.00 -3.62
CA ILE A 126 8.72 -0.76 -2.73
C ILE A 126 8.42 -0.42 -1.27
N VAL A 127 8.47 0.86 -0.93
CA VAL A 127 8.26 1.33 0.45
C VAL A 127 6.84 1.03 0.92
N GLY A 128 5.85 1.31 0.10
CA GLY A 128 4.44 1.07 0.41
C GLY A 128 4.13 -0.41 0.59
N PHE A 129 4.73 -1.29 -0.21
CA PHE A 129 4.60 -2.74 -0.03
C PHE A 129 5.19 -3.18 1.31
N LEU A 130 6.42 -2.79 1.61
CA LEU A 130 7.09 -3.14 2.88
C LEU A 130 6.31 -2.62 4.09
N PHE A 131 5.78 -1.41 3.98
CA PHE A 131 4.92 -0.82 5.01
C PHE A 131 3.62 -1.61 5.18
N SER A 132 2.95 -1.98 4.09
CA SER A 132 1.72 -2.77 4.12
C SER A 132 1.94 -4.14 4.76
N GLU A 133 3.06 -4.78 4.45
CA GLU A 133 3.45 -6.07 5.04
C GLU A 133 3.76 -5.95 6.53
N PHE A 134 4.46 -4.89 6.94
CA PHE A 134 4.72 -4.60 8.34
C PHE A 134 3.41 -4.46 9.13
N ILE A 135 2.45 -3.69 8.60
CA ILE A 135 1.13 -3.53 9.21
C ILE A 135 0.38 -4.87 9.26
N ARG A 136 0.41 -5.66 8.18
CA ARG A 136 -0.20 -7.01 8.14
C ARG A 136 0.33 -7.90 9.26
N LYS A 137 1.64 -8.00 9.41
CA LYS A 137 2.30 -8.81 10.45
C LYS A 137 1.96 -8.31 11.84
N GLY A 138 1.94 -7.00 12.06
CA GLY A 138 1.55 -6.38 13.33
C GLY A 138 0.13 -6.74 13.74
N ILE A 139 -0.83 -6.57 12.83
CA ILE A 139 -2.25 -6.88 13.06
C ILE A 139 -2.47 -8.37 13.28
N TYR A 140 -1.84 -9.23 12.47
CA TYR A 140 -1.94 -10.67 12.62
C TYR A 140 -1.42 -11.14 13.99
N THR A 141 -0.26 -10.63 14.40
CA THR A 141 0.38 -11.00 15.67
C THR A 141 -0.44 -10.53 16.85
N ALA A 142 -0.88 -9.26 16.85
CA ALA A 142 -1.72 -8.71 17.90
C ALA A 142 -3.07 -9.44 18.00
N GLY A 143 -3.71 -9.75 16.87
CA GLY A 143 -4.97 -10.48 16.86
C GLY A 143 -4.81 -11.91 17.37
N LYS A 144 -3.72 -12.59 17.01
CA LYS A 144 -3.43 -13.94 17.50
C LYS A 144 -3.12 -13.95 19.00
N SER A 145 -2.42 -12.94 19.53
CA SER A 145 -2.07 -12.88 20.96
C SER A 145 -3.27 -12.72 21.89
N VAL A 146 -4.35 -12.09 21.41
CA VAL A 146 -5.62 -11.96 22.17
C VAL A 146 -6.67 -13.01 21.79
N GLY A 147 -6.29 -14.03 21.02
CA GLY A 147 -7.18 -15.15 20.68
C GLY A 147 -8.27 -14.84 19.66
N ILE A 148 -8.12 -13.81 18.81
CA ILE A 148 -9.09 -13.51 17.74
C ILE A 148 -8.98 -14.59 16.65
N PRO A 149 -10.01 -15.44 16.44
CA PRO A 149 -9.95 -16.53 15.45
C PRO A 149 -9.75 -16.00 14.02
N SER A 150 -10.33 -14.84 13.74
CA SER A 150 -10.32 -14.19 12.42
C SER A 150 -9.09 -13.31 12.16
N ALA A 151 -8.06 -13.34 13.02
CA ALA A 151 -6.90 -12.45 12.92
C ALA A 151 -6.22 -12.51 11.53
N LYS A 152 -6.09 -13.70 10.95
CA LYS A 152 -5.52 -13.90 9.60
C LYS A 152 -6.34 -13.22 8.50
N VAL A 153 -7.66 -13.31 8.59
CA VAL A 153 -8.56 -12.71 7.59
C VAL A 153 -8.50 -11.19 7.68
N ILE A 154 -8.62 -10.65 8.90
CA ILE A 154 -8.56 -9.19 9.16
C ILE A 154 -7.24 -8.60 8.65
N SER A 155 -6.11 -9.22 9.01
CA SER A 155 -4.80 -8.75 8.55
C SER A 155 -4.66 -8.80 7.03
N SER A 156 -5.25 -9.80 6.38
CA SER A 156 -5.20 -9.95 4.91
C SER A 156 -6.07 -8.92 4.21
N VAL A 157 -7.28 -8.64 4.69
CA VAL A 157 -8.16 -7.60 4.15
C VAL A 157 -7.48 -6.23 4.21
N ILE A 158 -6.89 -5.90 5.35
CA ILE A 158 -6.16 -4.64 5.53
C ILE A 158 -4.94 -4.57 4.62
N PHE A 159 -4.19 -5.67 4.47
CA PHE A 159 -3.07 -5.73 3.54
C PHE A 159 -3.50 -5.43 2.10
N TYR A 160 -4.53 -6.11 1.58
CA TYR A 160 -4.99 -5.87 0.21
C TYR A 160 -5.52 -4.45 0.02
N PHE A 161 -6.21 -3.90 1.03
CA PHE A 161 -6.62 -2.50 1.05
C PHE A 161 -5.44 -1.53 0.95
N LEU A 162 -4.36 -1.78 1.70
CA LEU A 162 -3.16 -0.93 1.62
C LEU A 162 -2.45 -1.10 0.27
N ILE A 163 -2.32 -2.32 -0.25
CA ILE A 163 -1.65 -2.59 -1.52
C ILE A 163 -2.35 -1.91 -2.70
N ILE A 164 -3.68 -1.95 -2.78
CA ILE A 164 -4.39 -1.26 -3.87
C ILE A 164 -4.16 0.26 -3.80
N ASN A 165 -4.17 0.86 -2.60
CA ASN A 165 -3.87 2.28 -2.42
C ASN A 165 -2.42 2.62 -2.76
N VAL A 166 -1.47 1.76 -2.37
CA VAL A 166 -0.05 1.92 -2.71
C VAL A 166 0.16 1.87 -4.22
N PHE A 167 -0.52 0.94 -4.90
CA PHE A 167 -0.47 0.82 -6.34
C PHE A 167 -1.02 2.06 -7.05
N ILE A 168 -2.20 2.54 -6.65
CA ILE A 168 -2.79 3.75 -7.22
C ILE A 168 -1.90 4.97 -6.97
N SER A 169 -1.38 5.12 -5.75
CA SER A 169 -0.48 6.22 -5.41
C SER A 169 0.81 6.17 -6.25
N ALA A 170 1.34 4.97 -6.52
CA ALA A 170 2.49 4.83 -7.40
C ALA A 170 2.17 5.23 -8.85
N LEU A 171 0.97 4.93 -9.36
CA LEU A 171 0.53 5.42 -10.67
C LEU A 171 0.46 6.96 -10.67
N THR A 172 -0.05 7.58 -9.61
CA THR A 172 -0.04 9.05 -9.45
C THR A 172 1.39 9.59 -9.50
N GLN A 173 2.33 8.95 -8.79
CA GLN A 173 3.76 9.33 -8.82
C GLN A 173 4.40 9.13 -10.19
N ALA A 174 3.91 8.17 -10.99
CA ALA A 174 4.31 8.00 -12.39
C ALA A 174 3.70 9.07 -13.31
N GLY A 175 2.92 10.02 -12.79
CA GLY A 175 2.26 11.06 -13.56
C GLY A 175 1.02 10.57 -14.32
N ILE A 176 0.46 9.42 -13.93
CA ILE A 176 -0.81 8.93 -14.45
C ILE A 176 -1.93 9.60 -13.65
N ASP A 177 -2.93 10.14 -14.36
CA ASP A 177 -4.13 10.66 -13.71
C ASP A 177 -4.94 9.49 -13.13
N THR A 178 -5.07 9.50 -11.81
CA THR A 178 -5.76 8.47 -11.04
C THR A 178 -6.98 9.00 -10.30
N GLU A 179 -7.36 10.26 -10.48
CA GLU A 179 -8.44 10.89 -9.70
C GLU A 179 -9.76 10.12 -9.86
N PHE A 180 -10.09 9.76 -11.10
CA PHE A 180 -11.26 8.94 -11.40
C PHE A 180 -11.22 7.58 -10.65
N ILE A 181 -10.06 6.92 -10.63
CA ILE A 181 -9.89 5.61 -9.96
C ILE A 181 -10.03 5.76 -8.44
N GLN A 182 -9.39 6.78 -7.85
CA GLN A 182 -9.45 7.05 -6.41
C GLN A 182 -10.87 7.37 -5.95
N SER A 183 -11.60 8.19 -6.71
CA SER A 183 -12.99 8.57 -6.41
C SER A 183 -13.91 7.34 -6.41
N ASN A 184 -13.86 6.53 -7.48
CA ASN A 184 -14.66 5.31 -7.57
C ASN A 184 -14.29 4.28 -6.50
N LEU A 185 -13.00 4.08 -6.22
CA LEU A 185 -12.57 3.15 -5.18
C LEU A 185 -13.04 3.60 -3.79
N THR A 186 -12.97 4.90 -3.50
CA THR A 186 -13.48 5.48 -2.24
C THR A 186 -14.98 5.26 -2.11
N MET A 187 -15.76 5.44 -3.19
CA MET A 187 -17.20 5.17 -3.17
C MET A 187 -17.52 3.69 -2.93
N ILE A 188 -16.81 2.77 -3.59
CA ILE A 188 -17.02 1.32 -3.42
C ILE A 188 -16.66 0.90 -2.00
N ILE A 189 -15.47 1.27 -1.52
CA ILE A 189 -15.01 0.90 -0.18
C ILE A 189 -15.89 1.56 0.88
N GLY A 190 -16.22 2.84 0.71
CA GLY A 190 -17.14 3.56 1.59
C GLY A 190 -18.50 2.87 1.68
N GLY A 191 -19.05 2.42 0.55
CA GLY A 191 -20.30 1.66 0.51
C GLY A 191 -20.20 0.31 1.25
N VAL A 192 -19.13 -0.46 1.02
CA VAL A 192 -18.90 -1.74 1.72
C VAL A 192 -18.73 -1.53 3.22
N VAL A 193 -17.92 -0.55 3.62
CA VAL A 193 -17.69 -0.21 5.03
C VAL A 193 -18.99 0.26 5.68
N MET A 194 -19.79 1.06 5.00
CA MET A 194 -21.10 1.51 5.49
C MET A 194 -22.07 0.34 5.67
N ALA A 195 -22.17 -0.55 4.68
CA ALA A 195 -23.01 -1.74 4.77
C ALA A 195 -22.59 -2.65 5.94
N PHE A 196 -21.28 -2.87 6.10
CA PHE A 196 -20.74 -3.65 7.22
C PHE A 196 -20.96 -2.97 8.57
N ALA A 197 -20.72 -1.66 8.66
CA ALA A 197 -20.92 -0.89 9.88
C ALA A 197 -22.38 -0.90 10.34
N LEU A 198 -23.34 -0.72 9.42
CA LEU A 198 -24.77 -0.79 9.73
C LEU A 198 -25.20 -2.22 10.08
N GLY A 199 -24.82 -3.21 9.26
CA GLY A 199 -25.17 -4.61 9.50
C GLY A 199 -24.63 -5.12 10.83
N TYR A 200 -23.34 -4.90 11.10
CA TYR A 200 -22.71 -5.31 12.35
C TYR A 200 -23.20 -4.47 13.54
N GLY A 201 -23.38 -3.16 13.37
CA GLY A 201 -23.89 -2.28 14.43
C GLY A 201 -25.29 -2.67 14.90
N LEU A 202 -26.17 -3.05 13.97
CA LEU A 202 -27.50 -3.55 14.31
C LEU A 202 -27.44 -4.96 14.93
N ALA A 203 -26.63 -5.86 14.36
CA ALA A 203 -26.49 -7.24 14.87
C ALA A 203 -25.85 -7.32 16.27
N SER A 204 -24.95 -6.38 16.61
CA SER A 204 -24.25 -6.33 17.90
C SER A 204 -25.01 -5.55 18.98
N LYS A 205 -26.19 -5.00 18.66
CA LYS A 205 -26.97 -4.15 19.57
C LYS A 205 -27.23 -4.78 20.94
N ASP A 206 -27.65 -6.04 20.98
CA ASP A 206 -27.99 -6.72 22.24
C ASP A 206 -26.73 -7.03 23.07
N MET A 207 -25.65 -7.48 22.43
CA MET A 207 -24.35 -7.72 23.07
C MET A 207 -23.82 -6.42 23.69
N MET A 208 -23.82 -5.32 22.91
CA MET A 208 -23.34 -4.02 23.39
C MET A 208 -24.24 -3.49 24.51
N SER A 209 -25.56 -3.67 24.42
CA SER A 209 -26.48 -3.31 25.49
C SER A 209 -26.19 -4.09 26.78
N SER A 210 -25.79 -5.36 26.69
CA SER A 210 -25.38 -6.16 27.85
C SER A 210 -24.07 -5.64 28.45
N ILE A 211 -23.06 -5.36 27.63
CA ILE A 211 -21.76 -4.82 28.07
C ILE A 211 -21.94 -3.48 28.81
N LEU A 212 -22.75 -2.58 28.24
CA LEU A 212 -23.06 -1.30 28.87
C LEU A 212 -23.84 -1.50 30.17
N ALA A 213 -24.83 -2.40 30.19
CA ALA A 213 -25.56 -2.72 31.40
C ALA A 213 -24.62 -3.26 32.50
N GLY A 214 -23.71 -4.19 32.19
CA GLY A 214 -22.74 -4.71 33.16
C GLY A 214 -21.78 -3.65 33.69
N PHE A 215 -21.28 -2.75 32.82
CA PHE A 215 -20.37 -1.69 33.24
C PHE A 215 -21.02 -0.68 34.19
N TYR A 216 -22.29 -0.32 33.95
CA TYR A 216 -22.99 0.71 34.73
C TYR A 216 -23.84 0.16 35.89
N ASN A 217 -24.28 -1.10 35.84
CA ASN A 217 -25.23 -1.65 36.81
C ASN A 217 -24.51 -2.36 37.97
N LYS A 218 -24.07 -1.57 38.96
CA LYS A 218 -23.40 -2.06 40.19
C LYS A 218 -24.36 -2.36 41.36
N ARG A 219 -25.66 -2.48 41.09
CA ARG A 219 -26.70 -2.60 42.13
C ARG A 219 -26.84 -4.01 42.69
N LEU A 220 -26.47 -5.02 41.90
CA LEU A 220 -26.54 -6.43 42.25
C LEU A 220 -25.14 -6.95 42.58
N LYS A 221 -25.04 -7.84 43.56
CA LYS A 221 -23.80 -8.48 43.99
C LYS A 221 -23.95 -9.99 43.98
N GLU A 222 -22.82 -10.68 43.83
CA GLU A 222 -22.76 -12.12 44.04
C GLU A 222 -23.21 -12.46 45.47
N GLY A 223 -24.06 -13.47 45.59
CA GLY A 223 -24.71 -13.85 46.84
C GLY A 223 -26.08 -13.21 47.09
N ASP A 224 -26.50 -12.18 46.32
CA ASP A 224 -27.85 -11.63 46.45
C ASP A 224 -28.89 -12.67 46.02
N VAL A 225 -29.98 -12.81 46.79
CA VAL A 225 -31.16 -13.59 46.38
C VAL A 225 -32.08 -12.68 45.61
N VAL A 226 -32.29 -12.98 44.33
CA VAL A 226 -33.06 -12.12 43.42
C VAL A 226 -34.12 -12.90 42.67
N THR A 227 -35.16 -12.20 42.23
CA THR A 227 -36.10 -12.69 41.21
C THR A 227 -36.02 -11.78 40.00
N ILE A 228 -35.65 -12.37 38.87
CA ILE A 228 -35.50 -11.69 37.58
C ILE A 228 -36.33 -12.47 36.56
N ASP A 229 -37.29 -11.79 35.94
CA ASP A 229 -38.18 -12.38 34.93
C ASP A 229 -38.86 -13.68 35.41
N GLY A 230 -39.32 -13.70 36.66
CA GLY A 230 -39.98 -14.85 37.29
C GLY A 230 -39.05 -15.94 37.80
N VAL A 231 -37.75 -15.89 37.50
CA VAL A 231 -36.76 -16.86 37.99
C VAL A 231 -36.18 -16.37 39.32
N LYS A 232 -36.48 -17.07 40.42
CA LYS A 232 -35.89 -16.83 41.74
C LYS A 232 -34.64 -17.69 41.93
N GLY A 233 -33.54 -17.08 42.35
CA GLY A 233 -32.29 -17.78 42.63
C GLY A 233 -31.29 -16.89 43.35
N THR A 234 -30.13 -17.46 43.69
CA THR A 234 -29.00 -16.70 44.24
C THR A 234 -28.03 -16.38 43.10
N ILE A 235 -27.51 -15.15 43.07
CA ILE A 235 -26.51 -14.75 42.08
C ILE A 235 -25.21 -15.49 42.37
N GLU A 236 -24.80 -16.38 41.45
CA GLU A 236 -23.53 -17.11 41.53
C GLU A 236 -22.38 -16.24 41.00
N SER A 237 -22.54 -15.66 39.81
CA SER A 237 -21.51 -14.84 39.18
C SER A 237 -22.12 -13.75 38.30
N ILE A 238 -21.47 -12.59 38.23
CA ILE A 238 -21.82 -11.51 37.30
C ILE A 238 -20.65 -11.26 36.36
N THR A 239 -20.86 -11.45 35.06
CA THR A 239 -19.87 -11.09 34.03
C THR A 239 -20.17 -9.71 33.45
N ASN A 240 -19.44 -9.28 32.42
CA ASN A 240 -19.78 -8.05 31.70
C ASN A 240 -21.00 -8.22 30.79
N VAL A 241 -21.48 -9.44 30.53
CA VAL A 241 -22.47 -9.72 29.47
C VAL A 241 -23.73 -10.38 30.01
N ASP A 242 -23.58 -11.18 31.04
CA ASP A 242 -24.62 -11.98 31.66
C ASP A 242 -24.41 -12.08 33.19
N LEU A 243 -25.44 -12.57 33.87
CA LEU A 243 -25.36 -13.04 35.24
C LEU A 243 -25.90 -14.47 35.33
N ILE A 244 -25.37 -15.25 36.25
CA ILE A 244 -25.78 -16.64 36.47
C ILE A 244 -26.55 -16.73 37.79
N LEU A 245 -27.79 -17.17 37.74
CA LEU A 245 -28.60 -17.51 38.91
C LEU A 245 -28.53 -19.01 39.17
N THR A 246 -28.34 -19.41 40.42
CA THR A 246 -28.46 -20.79 40.86
C THR A 246 -29.70 -20.96 41.74
N ASN A 247 -30.50 -21.98 41.45
CA ASN A 247 -31.65 -22.41 42.24
C ASN A 247 -31.68 -23.95 42.38
N GLN A 248 -32.77 -24.52 42.90
CA GLN A 248 -32.91 -25.98 43.07
C GLN A 248 -33.01 -26.73 41.72
N ASP A 249 -33.45 -26.05 40.66
CA ASP A 249 -33.63 -26.62 39.32
C ASP A 249 -32.34 -26.53 38.46
N GLY A 250 -31.32 -25.81 38.92
CA GLY A 250 -30.01 -25.69 38.28
C GLY A 250 -29.53 -24.26 38.12
N LYS A 251 -28.77 -24.02 37.04
CA LYS A 251 -28.19 -22.71 36.71
C LYS A 251 -28.92 -22.07 35.53
N THR A 252 -29.28 -20.80 35.68
CA THR A 252 -29.94 -20.00 34.63
C THR A 252 -29.06 -18.81 34.27
N VAL A 253 -28.75 -18.65 32.98
CA VAL A 253 -27.97 -17.53 32.45
C VAL A 253 -28.91 -16.42 32.00
N ILE A 254 -28.77 -15.23 32.55
CA ILE A 254 -29.58 -14.06 32.22
C ILE A 254 -28.70 -12.97 31.61
N PRO A 255 -28.90 -12.60 30.33
CA PRO A 255 -28.17 -11.49 29.72
C PRO A 255 -28.45 -10.16 30.43
N LEU A 256 -27.42 -9.36 30.69
CA LEU A 256 -27.56 -8.12 31.44
C LEU A 256 -28.41 -7.06 30.74
N SER A 257 -28.48 -7.10 29.40
CA SER A 257 -29.39 -6.27 28.61
C SER A 257 -30.87 -6.47 28.98
N ARG A 258 -31.24 -7.61 29.58
CA ARG A 258 -32.60 -7.87 30.07
C ARG A 258 -32.94 -7.07 31.31
N LEU A 259 -31.97 -6.80 32.19
CA LEU A 259 -32.20 -6.11 33.48
C LEU A 259 -32.80 -4.71 33.33
N ASN A 260 -32.56 -4.06 32.18
CA ASN A 260 -33.13 -2.75 31.88
C ASN A 260 -34.59 -2.81 31.41
N LYS A 261 -35.11 -4.01 31.12
CA LYS A 261 -36.44 -4.23 30.54
C LYS A 261 -37.40 -4.95 31.49
N VAL A 262 -36.89 -5.54 32.58
CA VAL A 262 -37.67 -6.34 33.53
C VAL A 262 -37.51 -5.81 34.94
N LEU A 263 -38.51 -6.06 35.78
CA LEU A 263 -38.41 -5.79 37.22
C LEU A 263 -37.45 -6.79 37.86
N VAL A 264 -36.59 -6.26 38.73
CA VAL A 264 -35.65 -7.06 39.54
C VAL A 264 -36.07 -6.91 41.00
N HIS A 265 -36.46 -8.02 41.62
CA HIS A 265 -36.78 -8.05 43.04
C HIS A 265 -35.57 -8.58 43.81
N ILE A 266 -35.05 -7.78 44.75
CA ILE A 266 -33.98 -8.19 45.67
C ILE A 266 -34.64 -8.61 46.98
N HIS A 267 -34.45 -9.86 47.38
CA HIS A 267 -34.97 -10.38 48.64
C HIS A 267 -33.95 -10.09 49.74
N GLN A 268 -34.33 -9.36 50.78
CA GLN A 268 -33.48 -9.21 51.96
C GLN A 268 -33.44 -10.55 52.71
N ASN A 269 -32.25 -11.01 53.08
CA ASN A 269 -32.13 -12.07 54.07
C ASN A 269 -32.81 -11.58 55.35
N GLU A 270 -33.88 -12.24 55.79
CA GLU A 270 -34.35 -12.10 57.17
C GLU A 270 -33.20 -12.53 58.08
N VAL A 271 -32.60 -11.55 58.73
CA VAL A 271 -31.64 -11.77 59.81
C VAL A 271 -32.40 -12.53 60.89
N LYS A 272 -32.10 -13.82 61.04
CA LYS A 272 -32.45 -14.61 62.23
C LYS A 272 -31.29 -14.54 63.22
#